data_AF-A0A3G8X5U2-F1
#
_entry.id   AF-A0A3G8X5U2-F1
#
_cell.length_a   1.000
_cell.length_b   1.000
_cell.length_c   1.000
_cell.angle_alpha   90.00
_cell.angle_beta   90.00
_cell.angle_gamma   90.00
#
_symmetry.space_group_name_H-M   'P 1'
#
loop_
_entity.id
_entity.type
_entity.pdbx_description
1 polymer ?
#
loop_
_entity_poly.entity_id
_entity_poly.type
_entity_poly.pdbx_seq_one_letter_code
_entity_poly.pdbx_strand_id
1 'polypeptide(L)'
;MGPRVPVIFLVANLITLILAQSNAAQVPGLSEFHQASAEIRHYYFSLSDLIFVIGAITGLLGGLRVYANWQGGRHHVDRQVAGWLFSCIFLNLCGVFLRGLFGL
;
A
#
# COMPACT_ATOMS: atom_id res chain seq x y z
N MET A 1 2.54 -43.97 50.11
CA MET A 1 2.28 -42.72 49.38
C MET A 1 0.78 -42.63 49.15
N GLY A 2 0.08 -41.71 49.83
CA GLY A 2 -1.39 -41.66 49.80
C GLY A 2 -1.95 -41.13 48.47
N PRO A 3 -3.25 -41.35 48.18
CA PRO A 3 -3.93 -40.96 46.93
C PRO A 3 -3.93 -39.45 46.62
N ARG A 4 -3.30 -38.63 47.47
CA ARG A 4 -3.24 -37.16 47.36
C ARG A 4 -2.24 -36.69 46.31
N VAL A 5 -1.15 -37.44 46.09
CA VAL A 5 -0.09 -37.09 45.11
C VAL A 5 -0.61 -37.12 43.66
N PRO A 6 -1.29 -38.18 43.17
CA PRO A 6 -1.80 -38.19 41.80
C PRO A 6 -2.89 -37.13 41.55
N VAL A 7 -3.67 -36.78 42.57
CA VAL A 7 -4.69 -35.73 42.48
C VAL A 7 -4.04 -34.35 42.28
N ILE A 8 -2.94 -34.06 42.97
CA ILE A 8 -2.20 -32.79 42.79
C ILE A 8 -1.63 -32.66 41.38
N PHE A 9 -1.07 -33.75 40.83
CA PHE A 9 -0.57 -33.76 39.45
C PHE A 9 -1.68 -33.55 38.41
N LEU A 10 -2.85 -34.17 38.61
CA LEU A 10 -4.01 -33.98 37.75
C LEU A 10 -4.52 -32.54 37.77
N VAL A 11 -4.63 -31.94 38.96
CA VAL A 11 -5.07 -30.54 39.13
C VAL A 11 -4.06 -29.57 38.50
N ALA A 12 -2.76 -29.79 38.69
CA ALA A 12 -1.72 -28.97 38.09
C ALA A 12 -1.76 -29.02 36.55
N ASN A 13 -1.97 -30.22 35.97
CA ASN A 13 -2.05 -30.40 34.52
C ASN A 13 -3.31 -29.74 33.93
N LEU A 14 -4.44 -29.82 34.64
CA LEU A 14 -5.69 -29.14 34.27
C LEU A 14 -5.51 -27.62 34.28
N ILE A 15 -4.84 -27.07 35.29
CA ILE A 15 -4.55 -25.63 35.40
C ILE A 15 -3.68 -25.15 34.24
N THR A 16 -2.63 -25.91 33.87
CA THR A 16 -1.79 -25.56 32.71
C THR A 16 -2.56 -25.62 31.38
N LEU A 17 -3.52 -26.55 31.23
CA LEU A 17 -4.34 -26.67 30.03
C LEU A 17 -5.33 -25.50 29.90
N ILE A 18 -5.89 -25.02 31.01
CA ILE A 18 -6.79 -23.86 31.05
C ILE A 18 -6.02 -22.57 30.72
N LEU A 19 -4.81 -22.40 31.28
CA LEU A 19 -3.97 -21.24 31.00
C LEU A 19 -3.47 -21.21 29.55
N ALA A 20 -3.23 -22.38 28.94
CA ALA A 20 -2.84 -22.51 27.54
C ALA A 20 -3.95 -22.09 26.54
N GLN A 21 -5.21 -21.98 26.97
CA GLN A 21 -6.30 -21.46 26.13
C GLN A 21 -6.37 -19.93 26.06
N SER A 22 -5.52 -19.19 26.78
CA SER A 22 -5.46 -17.71 26.70
C SER A 22 -4.90 -17.15 25.38
N ASN A 23 -4.87 -17.97 24.32
CA ASN A 23 -4.42 -17.55 23.00
C ASN A 23 -5.32 -16.44 22.42
N ALA A 24 -4.69 -15.27 22.31
CA ALA A 24 -5.01 -14.20 21.38
C ALA A 24 -6.41 -13.57 21.54
N ALA A 25 -6.57 -12.72 22.56
CA ALA A 25 -7.39 -11.53 22.37
C ALA A 25 -6.75 -10.68 21.26
N GLN A 26 -7.12 -10.95 20.00
CA GLN A 26 -6.78 -10.09 18.87
C GLN A 26 -7.34 -8.71 19.20
N VAL A 27 -6.49 -7.68 19.22
CA VAL A 27 -6.96 -6.30 19.41
C VAL A 27 -7.98 -6.01 18.30
N PRO A 28 -9.21 -5.60 18.65
CA PRO A 28 -10.23 -5.28 17.65
C PRO A 28 -9.67 -4.29 16.62
N GLY A 29 -9.85 -4.57 15.34
CA GLY A 29 -9.35 -3.75 14.24
C GLY A 29 -8.02 -4.20 13.61
N LEU A 30 -7.12 -4.90 14.32
CA LEU A 30 -5.82 -5.31 13.75
C LEU A 30 -5.98 -6.31 12.60
N SER A 31 -6.90 -7.26 12.72
CA SER A 31 -7.19 -8.23 11.66
C SER A 31 -7.72 -7.55 10.40
N GLU A 32 -8.62 -6.59 10.55
CA GLU A 32 -9.22 -5.79 9.47
C GLU A 32 -8.15 -4.95 8.75
N PHE A 33 -7.24 -4.30 9.51
CA PHE A 33 -6.11 -3.55 8.94
C PHE A 33 -5.14 -4.44 8.15
N HIS A 34 -4.82 -5.63 8.66
CA HIS A 34 -3.99 -6.59 7.93
C HIS A 34 -4.65 -7.05 6.64
N GLN A 35 -5.97 -7.26 6.67
CA GLN A 35 -6.75 -7.67 5.50
C GLN A 35 -6.79 -6.56 4.44
N ALA A 36 -7.07 -5.32 4.83
CA ALA A 36 -7.03 -4.16 3.93
C ALA A 36 -5.63 -3.93 3.35
N SER A 37 -4.58 -4.10 4.16
CA SER A 37 -3.19 -3.98 3.71
C SER A 37 -2.85 -5.04 2.65
N ALA A 38 -3.28 -6.29 2.86
CA ALA A 38 -3.07 -7.38 1.91
C ALA A 38 -3.78 -7.12 0.57
N GLU A 39 -4.99 -6.56 0.61
CA GLU A 39 -5.75 -6.19 -0.58
C GLU A 39 -5.06 -5.07 -1.37
N ILE A 40 -4.54 -4.04 -0.70
CA ILE A 40 -3.76 -2.97 -1.34
C ILE A 40 -2.50 -3.54 -2.01
N ARG A 41 -1.79 -4.50 -1.37
CA ARG A 41 -0.63 -5.17 -1.98
C ARG A 41 -1.00 -5.87 -3.28
N HIS A 42 -2.16 -6.52 -3.31
CA HIS A 42 -2.62 -7.28 -4.47
C HIS A 42 -2.89 -6.35 -5.67
N TYR A 43 -3.58 -5.23 -5.45
CA TYR A 43 -3.91 -4.30 -6.54
C TYR A 43 -2.79 -3.33 -6.90
N TYR A 44 -1.82 -3.12 -6.02
CA TYR A 44 -0.76 -2.14 -6.19
C TYR A 44 0.00 -2.28 -7.52
N PHE A 45 0.45 -3.48 -7.87
CA PHE A 45 1.24 -3.68 -9.09
C PHE A 45 0.44 -3.34 -10.35
N SER A 46 -0.83 -3.79 -10.43
CA SER A 46 -1.73 -3.49 -11.54
C SER A 46 -2.03 -2.00 -11.65
N LEU A 47 -2.30 -1.33 -10.53
CA LEU A 47 -2.53 0.12 -10.48
C LEU A 47 -1.26 0.91 -10.86
N SER A 48 -0.09 0.46 -10.41
CA SER A 48 1.19 1.08 -10.73
C SER A 48 1.47 1.01 -12.23
N ASP A 49 1.25 -0.15 -12.85
CA ASP A 49 1.41 -0.33 -14.30
C ASP A 49 0.42 0.54 -15.08
N LEU A 50 -0.83 0.62 -14.62
CA LEU A 50 -1.85 1.49 -15.21
C LEU A 50 -1.42 2.97 -15.16
N ILE A 51 -0.88 3.43 -14.03
CA ILE A 51 -0.37 4.81 -13.87
C ILE A 51 0.76 5.08 -14.85
N PHE A 52 1.70 4.14 -15.03
CA PHE A 52 2.78 4.30 -16.02
C PHE A 52 2.25 4.39 -17.45
N VAL A 53 1.26 3.57 -17.82
CA VAL A 53 0.64 3.61 -19.14
C VAL A 53 -0.08 4.95 -19.37
N ILE A 54 -0.89 5.41 -18.41
CA ILE A 54 -1.58 6.70 -18.50
C ILE A 54 -0.57 7.85 -18.53
N GLY A 55 0.50 7.77 -17.72
CA GLY A 55 1.59 8.73 -17.70
C GLY A 55 2.31 8.84 -19.04
N ALA A 56 2.56 7.70 -19.70
CA ALA A 56 3.16 7.69 -21.03
C ALA A 56 2.26 8.35 -22.08
N ILE A 57 0.96 8.01 -22.11
CA ILE A 57 0.00 8.57 -23.07
C ILE A 57 -0.17 10.09 -22.85
N THR A 58 -0.43 10.50 -21.61
CA THR A 58 -0.64 11.92 -21.27
C THR A 58 0.64 12.74 -21.42
N GLY A 59 1.80 12.14 -21.15
CA GLY A 59 3.12 12.71 -21.43
C GLY A 59 3.30 13.02 -22.91
N LEU A 60 3.09 12.04 -23.79
CA LEU A 60 3.20 12.22 -25.24
C LEU A 60 2.22 13.28 -25.76
N LEU A 61 0.95 13.21 -25.36
CA LEU A 61 -0.08 14.16 -25.81
C LEU A 61 0.20 15.60 -25.35
N GLY A 62 0.64 15.77 -24.11
CA GLY A 62 1.01 17.09 -23.59
C GLY A 62 2.26 17.65 -24.26
N GLY A 63 3.26 16.80 -24.53
CA GLY A 63 4.47 17.18 -25.29
C GLY A 63 4.14 17.61 -26.71
N LEU A 64 3.23 16.90 -27.39
CA LEU A 64 2.74 17.29 -28.73
C LEU A 64 2.06 18.67 -28.70
N ARG A 65 1.24 18.94 -27.67
CA ARG A 65 0.60 20.25 -27.49
C ARG A 65 1.65 21.35 -27.27
N VAL A 66 2.66 21.10 -26.44
CA VAL A 66 3.76 22.06 -26.20
C VAL A 66 4.49 22.36 -27.50
N TYR A 67 4.87 21.32 -28.26
CA TYR A 67 5.53 21.47 -29.56
C TYR A 67 4.70 22.31 -30.53
N ALA A 68 3.41 22.00 -30.68
CA ALA A 68 2.51 22.75 -31.56
C ALA A 68 2.41 24.24 -31.16
N ASN A 69 2.44 24.54 -29.86
CA ASN A 69 2.38 25.93 -29.38
C ASN A 69 3.68 26.68 -29.62
N TRP A 70 4.80 25.98 -29.51
CA TRP A 70 6.13 26.51 -29.80
C TRP A 70 6.26 26.87 -31.29
N GLN A 71 5.87 25.95 -32.18
CA GLN A 71 5.88 26.20 -33.62
C GLN A 71 4.87 27.28 -34.04
N GLY A 72 3.77 27.41 -33.30
CA GLY A 72 2.75 28.44 -33.53
C GLY A 72 3.10 29.83 -32.98
N GLY A 73 4.29 30.04 -32.40
CA GLY A 73 4.72 31.34 -31.90
C GLY A 73 3.92 31.89 -30.71
N ARG A 74 3.27 31.01 -29.92
CA ARG A 74 2.46 31.46 -28.77
C ARG A 74 3.33 32.00 -27.65
N HIS A 75 2.88 33.07 -27.00
CA HIS A 75 3.50 33.55 -25.76
C HIS A 75 3.21 32.58 -24.59
N HIS A 76 4.14 32.51 -23.63
CA HIS A 76 4.04 31.69 -22.40
C HIS A 76 4.13 30.17 -22.57
N VAL A 77 4.81 29.67 -23.61
CA VAL A 77 5.09 28.23 -23.76
C VAL A 77 5.94 27.72 -22.59
N ASP A 78 6.86 28.52 -22.03
CA ASP A 78 7.72 28.12 -20.91
C ASP A 78 6.91 27.67 -19.67
N ARG A 79 5.86 28.41 -19.31
CA ARG A 79 4.98 28.05 -18.19
C ARG A 79 4.19 26.77 -18.48
N GLN A 80 3.80 26.57 -19.74
CA GLN A 80 3.10 25.36 -20.16
C GLN A 80 4.01 24.14 -20.12
N VAL A 81 5.26 24.26 -20.58
CA VAL A 81 6.28 23.21 -20.52
C VAL A 81 6.51 22.81 -19.06
N ALA A 82 6.75 23.78 -18.18
CA ALA A 82 6.97 23.53 -16.76
C ALA A 82 5.76 22.84 -16.10
N GLY A 83 4.54 23.33 -16.37
CA GLY A 83 3.31 22.72 -15.84
C GLY A 83 3.10 21.29 -16.32
N TRP A 84 3.24 21.05 -17.63
CA TRP A 84 3.13 19.70 -18.20
C TRP A 84 4.17 18.74 -17.62
N LEU A 85 5.45 19.15 -17.60
CA LEU A 85 6.54 18.32 -17.10
C LEU A 85 6.32 17.96 -15.62
N PHE A 86 5.96 18.94 -14.79
CA PHE A 86 5.70 18.69 -13.38
C PHE A 86 4.50 17.76 -13.17
N SER A 87 3.40 17.94 -13.91
CA SER A 87 2.25 17.04 -13.85
C SER A 87 2.61 15.60 -14.23
N CYS A 88 3.42 15.41 -15.28
CA CYS A 88 3.87 14.08 -15.68
C CYS A 88 4.76 13.42 -14.62
N ILE A 89 5.73 14.14 -14.07
CA ILE A 89 6.59 13.61 -13.00
C ILE A 89 5.75 13.26 -11.79
N PHE A 90 4.85 14.16 -11.36
CA PHE A 90 3.98 13.95 -10.21
C PHE A 90 3.14 12.68 -10.35
N LEU A 91 2.50 12.48 -11.51
CA LEU A 91 1.67 11.30 -11.76
C LEU A 91 2.48 9.99 -11.62
N ASN A 92 3.68 9.94 -12.21
CA ASN A 92 4.55 8.76 -12.11
C ASN A 92 5.06 8.56 -10.67
N LEU A 93 5.28 9.64 -9.91
CA LEU A 93 5.72 9.59 -8.53
C LEU A 93 4.64 9.04 -7.58
N CYS A 94 3.36 9.14 -7.92
CA CYS A 94 2.27 8.61 -7.09
C CYS A 94 2.43 7.11 -6.80
N GLY A 95 2.89 6.31 -7.77
CA GLY A 95 3.17 4.88 -7.54
C GLY A 95 4.24 4.67 -6.47
N VAL A 96 5.35 5.42 -6.55
CA VAL A 96 6.45 5.38 -5.56
C VAL A 96 5.97 5.85 -4.18
N PHE A 97 5.12 6.86 -4.13
CA PHE A 97 4.56 7.37 -2.88
C PHE A 97 3.67 6.32 -2.19
N LEU A 98 2.78 5.67 -2.94
CA LEU A 98 1.95 4.57 -2.43
C LEU A 98 2.80 3.39 -1.95
N ARG A 99 3.87 3.05 -2.69
CA ARG A 99 4.85 2.03 -2.27
C ARG A 99 5.45 2.35 -0.91
N GLY A 100 5.87 3.59 -0.69
CA GLY A 100 6.46 4.05 0.56
C GLY A 100 5.47 4.05 1.72
N LEU A 101 4.22 4.48 1.49
CA LEU A 101 3.17 4.51 2.52
C LEU A 101 2.79 3.11 3.03
N PHE A 102 2.71 2.13 2.13
CA PHE A 102 2.25 0.76 2.47
C PHE A 102 3.40 -0.24 2.72
N GLY A 103 4.65 0.21 2.60
CA GLY A 103 5.83 -0.64 2.78
C GLY A 103 5.84 -1.82 1.79
N LEU A 104 5.71 -1.51 0.50
CA LEU A 104 5.69 -2.47 -0.62
C LEU A 104 7.04 -2.61 -1.33
#